data_AF-C5LJT1-F1
#
_entry.id   AF-C5LJT1-F1
#
_cell.length_a   1.000
_cell.length_b   1.000
_cell.length_c   1.000
_cell.angle_alpha   90.00
_cell.angle_beta   90.00
_cell.angle_gamma   90.00
#
_symmetry.space_group_name_H-M   'P 1'
#
loop_
_entity.id
_entity.type
_entity.pdbx_description
1 polymer ?
#
loop_
_entity_poly.entity_id
_entity_poly.type
_entity_poly.pdbx_seq_one_letter_code
_entity_poly.pdbx_strand_id
1 'polypeptide(L)'
;MPPPGKRRSVGADTTKLQLQRTQAKRRKINGNTNRKEQNRHVFAGFAERIKTINATVTNNHEYLDTLSDESLHTSYLLQECRRWRLENRTADFDAALRELLPLVRTMPHILHHLDKICSIFVKHLRKEKSLALEPLLGMLPVLARDTRGELMPYFVDTIFGTLVWLLETRLEDPDAMEWIFQCMGYLFK
;
A
#
# COMPACT_ATOMS: atom_id res chain seq x y z
N MET A 1 95.87 -45.02 -25.97
CA MET A 1 96.13 -44.91 -27.43
C MET A 1 94.80 -45.00 -28.17
N PRO A 2 94.53 -44.24 -29.24
CA PRO A 2 94.57 -42.78 -29.44
C PRO A 2 93.16 -42.30 -29.94
N PRO A 3 92.93 -41.18 -30.69
CA PRO A 3 92.15 -40.01 -30.22
C PRO A 3 90.96 -39.62 -31.16
N PRO A 4 90.82 -38.36 -31.65
CA PRO A 4 89.91 -37.29 -31.22
C PRO A 4 88.83 -36.95 -32.28
N GLY A 5 87.96 -35.95 -32.02
CA GLY A 5 87.32 -35.25 -33.14
C GLY A 5 86.07 -34.44 -32.84
N LYS A 6 86.24 -33.15 -32.52
CA LYS A 6 85.21 -32.12 -32.69
C LYS A 6 84.70 -32.11 -34.14
N ARG A 7 83.38 -32.04 -34.36
CA ARG A 7 82.80 -31.30 -35.49
C ARG A 7 81.50 -30.59 -35.09
N ARG A 8 81.49 -29.29 -35.37
CA ARG A 8 80.36 -28.35 -35.31
C ARG A 8 79.33 -28.69 -36.39
N SER A 9 78.04 -28.45 -36.15
CA SER A 9 77.17 -27.58 -36.96
C SER A 9 75.71 -27.64 -36.45
N VAL A 10 75.13 -26.51 -36.02
CA VAL A 10 74.15 -25.68 -36.77
C VAL A 10 72.75 -26.31 -36.87
N GLY A 11 71.75 -25.61 -36.33
CA GLY A 11 70.32 -25.90 -36.51
C GLY A 11 69.53 -25.52 -35.24
N ALA A 12 69.13 -24.27 -35.04
CA ALA A 12 67.98 -23.60 -35.64
C ALA A 12 66.92 -23.32 -34.55
N ASP A 13 66.82 -22.04 -34.23
CA ASP A 13 65.74 -21.34 -33.56
C ASP A 13 64.34 -21.92 -33.83
N THR A 14 63.82 -22.72 -32.90
CA THR A 14 62.41 -23.15 -32.92
C THR A 14 61.65 -22.80 -31.65
N THR A 15 62.30 -22.26 -30.63
CA THR A 15 61.67 -22.00 -29.32
C THR A 15 61.17 -20.56 -29.12
N LYS A 16 61.40 -19.63 -30.05
CA LYS A 16 60.97 -18.23 -29.93
C LYS A 16 59.68 -17.88 -30.69
N LEU A 17 59.10 -18.81 -31.46
CA LEU A 17 57.89 -18.57 -32.26
C LEU A 17 56.60 -19.18 -31.68
N GLN A 18 56.58 -19.50 -30.38
CA GLN A 18 55.35 -19.98 -29.70
C GLN A 18 54.91 -19.15 -28.50
N LEU A 19 55.64 -18.11 -28.09
CA LEU A 19 55.30 -17.29 -26.92
C LEU A 19 54.72 -15.89 -27.21
N GLN A 20 54.32 -15.59 -28.46
CA GLN A 20 53.75 -14.28 -28.83
C GLN A 20 52.31 -14.34 -29.38
N ARG A 21 51.64 -15.50 -29.39
CA ARG A 21 50.24 -15.62 -29.88
C ARG A 21 49.17 -15.69 -28.78
N THR A 22 49.54 -15.49 -27.51
CA THR A 22 48.62 -15.44 -26.37
C THR A 22 48.33 -14.03 -25.87
N GLN A 23 48.49 -13.01 -26.73
CA GLN A 23 48.05 -11.64 -26.43
C GLN A 23 47.43 -11.00 -27.68
N ALA A 24 46.19 -11.35 -28.01
CA ALA A 24 45.31 -10.44 -28.74
C ALA A 24 43.86 -10.95 -28.74
N LYS A 25 42.98 -10.14 -28.12
CA LYS A 25 41.62 -9.90 -28.60
C LYS A 25 40.56 -10.98 -28.30
N ARG A 26 40.39 -11.34 -27.03
CA ARG A 26 39.03 -11.60 -26.52
C ARG A 26 38.33 -10.25 -26.35
N ARG A 27 37.59 -9.82 -27.38
CA ARG A 27 36.65 -8.69 -27.27
C ARG A 27 35.61 -9.10 -26.23
N LYS A 28 35.68 -8.53 -25.02
CA LYS A 28 34.56 -8.52 -24.09
C LYS A 28 33.44 -7.74 -24.80
N ILE A 29 32.42 -8.46 -25.26
CA ILE A 29 31.15 -7.85 -25.61
C ILE A 29 30.66 -7.24 -24.30
N ASN A 30 30.64 -5.91 -24.25
CA ASN A 30 30.05 -5.16 -23.17
C ASN A 30 28.52 -5.32 -23.29
N GLY A 31 28.02 -6.49 -22.93
CA GLY A 31 26.62 -6.68 -22.59
C GLY A 31 26.44 -6.09 -21.21
N ASN A 32 26.34 -4.75 -21.14
CA ASN A 32 25.89 -4.10 -19.92
C ASN A 32 24.38 -4.34 -19.80
N THR A 33 24.01 -5.58 -19.50
CA THR A 33 22.72 -5.87 -18.88
C THR A 33 22.86 -5.43 -17.42
N ASN A 34 22.84 -4.12 -17.22
CA ASN A 34 22.73 -3.47 -15.92
C ASN A 34 21.30 -3.66 -15.36
N ARG A 35 20.72 -4.85 -15.55
CA ARG A 35 19.56 -5.29 -14.78
C ARG A 35 20.14 -5.97 -13.56
N LYS A 36 20.54 -5.16 -12.58
CA LYS A 36 20.43 -5.63 -11.20
C LYS A 36 18.94 -5.94 -11.06
N GLU A 37 18.59 -7.21 -11.11
CA GLU A 37 17.32 -7.68 -10.57
C GLU A 37 17.38 -7.34 -9.09
N GLN A 38 17.01 -6.11 -8.77
CA GLN A 38 16.74 -5.69 -7.41
C GLN A 38 15.63 -6.62 -6.95
N ASN A 39 15.84 -7.31 -5.82
CA ASN A 39 14.82 -8.15 -5.24
C ASN A 39 13.54 -7.32 -5.12
N ARG A 40 12.50 -7.71 -5.87
CA ARG A 40 11.21 -7.00 -5.90
C ARG A 40 10.55 -6.97 -4.51
N HIS A 41 10.85 -7.95 -3.68
CA HIS A 41 10.34 -8.10 -2.32
C HIS A 41 11.52 -8.02 -1.36
N VAL A 42 11.56 -6.94 -0.56
CA VAL A 42 12.54 -6.73 0.51
C VAL A 42 11.77 -6.66 1.82
N PHE A 43 12.25 -7.37 2.84
CA PHE A 43 11.68 -7.25 4.18
C PHE A 43 11.97 -5.84 4.73
N ALA A 44 10.91 -5.12 5.07
CA ALA A 44 10.99 -3.84 5.76
C ALA A 44 10.51 -4.03 7.21
N GLY A 45 11.30 -3.59 8.17
CA GLY A 45 10.90 -3.62 9.58
C GLY A 45 9.75 -2.65 9.87
N PHE A 46 9.03 -2.85 10.97
CA PHE A 46 7.91 -1.99 11.37
C PHE A 46 8.28 -0.50 11.40
N ALA A 47 9.39 -0.15 12.05
CA ALA A 47 9.87 1.24 12.13
C ALA A 47 10.23 1.84 10.76
N GLU A 48 10.63 1.01 9.79
CA GLU A 48 10.91 1.45 8.43
C GLU A 48 9.61 1.67 7.67
N ARG A 49 8.64 0.76 7.79
CA ARG A 49 7.29 0.93 7.20
C ARG A 49 6.61 2.19 7.74
N ILE A 50 6.64 2.44 9.05
CA ILE A 50 6.05 3.65 9.64
C ILE A 50 6.69 4.93 9.09
N LYS A 51 8.00 4.96 8.88
CA LYS A 51 8.67 6.13 8.27
C LYS A 51 8.21 6.40 6.84
N THR A 52 7.77 5.35 6.13
CA THR A 52 7.27 5.48 4.75
C THR A 52 5.79 5.82 4.66
N ILE A 53 5.02 5.61 5.74
CA ILE A 53 3.59 5.94 5.76
C ILE A 53 3.44 7.44 5.53
N ASN A 54 2.78 7.80 4.43
CA ASN A 54 2.51 9.19 4.09
C ASN A 54 1.09 9.54 4.54
N ALA A 55 0.96 10.12 5.73
CA ALA A 55 -0.31 10.62 6.25
C ALA A 55 -0.75 11.95 5.61
N THR A 56 -0.07 12.41 4.55
CA THR A 56 -0.46 13.65 3.86
C THR A 56 -1.74 13.39 3.09
N VAL A 57 -2.82 14.03 3.53
CA VAL A 57 -4.08 14.08 2.81
C VAL A 57 -3.90 14.89 1.53
N THR A 58 -3.52 14.24 0.44
CA THR A 58 -3.59 14.82 -0.90
C THR A 58 -5.05 14.85 -1.35
N ASN A 59 -5.45 15.92 -2.04
CA ASN A 59 -6.80 16.11 -2.57
C ASN A 59 -7.11 15.14 -3.75
N ASN A 60 -6.53 13.93 -3.78
CA ASN A 60 -6.72 12.93 -4.84
C ASN A 60 -8.12 12.29 -4.84
N HIS A 61 -9.11 12.97 -4.25
CA HIS A 61 -10.52 12.63 -4.31
C HIS A 61 -11.22 13.21 -5.56
N GLU A 62 -10.44 13.74 -6.50
CA GLU A 62 -10.88 14.24 -7.81
C GLU A 62 -11.63 13.16 -8.62
N TYR A 63 -11.47 11.87 -8.29
CA TYR A 63 -12.21 10.79 -8.92
C TYR A 63 -13.73 10.82 -8.62
N LEU A 64 -14.17 11.41 -7.49
CA LEU A 64 -15.61 11.49 -7.18
C LEU A 64 -16.37 12.58 -7.95
N ASP A 65 -15.69 13.58 -8.50
CA ASP A 65 -16.32 14.68 -9.24
C ASP A 65 -16.62 14.35 -10.72
N THR A 66 -16.24 13.15 -11.18
CA THR A 66 -16.42 12.74 -12.60
C THR A 66 -17.72 11.99 -12.87
N LEU A 67 -18.63 11.86 -11.89
CA LEU A 67 -19.89 11.16 -12.06
C LEU A 67 -21.05 12.14 -12.32
N SER A 68 -21.70 11.93 -13.46
CA SER A 68 -22.94 12.51 -14.02
C SER A 68 -23.94 13.14 -13.02
N ASP A 69 -24.79 14.06 -13.49
CA ASP A 69 -25.89 14.75 -12.77
C ASP A 69 -26.71 13.90 -11.78
N GLU A 70 -26.83 12.58 -11.98
CA GLU A 70 -27.41 11.63 -11.02
C GLU A 70 -26.71 11.65 -9.62
N SER A 71 -25.45 12.08 -9.55
CA SER A 71 -24.62 12.15 -8.34
C SER A 71 -25.06 13.25 -7.36
N LEU A 72 -25.75 14.30 -7.84
CA LEU A 72 -26.26 15.40 -7.01
C LEU A 72 -27.34 14.94 -6.00
N HIS A 73 -27.99 13.80 -6.26
CA HIS A 73 -29.02 13.25 -5.38
C HIS A 73 -28.56 12.02 -4.58
N THR A 74 -27.35 11.51 -4.83
CA THR A 74 -26.79 10.37 -4.12
C THR A 74 -25.78 10.80 -3.06
N SER A 75 -25.76 10.13 -1.92
CA SER A 75 -24.75 10.39 -0.88
C SER A 75 -23.37 9.88 -1.31
N TYR A 76 -22.31 10.60 -0.94
CA TYR A 76 -20.94 10.16 -1.20
C TYR A 76 -20.63 8.87 -0.43
N LEU A 77 -21.17 8.72 0.78
CA LEU A 77 -21.05 7.49 1.57
C LEU A 77 -21.64 6.27 0.87
N LEU A 78 -22.79 6.42 0.18
CA LEU A 78 -23.37 5.32 -0.60
C LEU A 78 -22.46 4.88 -1.75
N GLN A 79 -21.85 5.85 -2.42
CA GLN A 79 -20.90 5.57 -3.49
C GLN A 79 -19.67 4.84 -2.95
N GLU A 80 -19.14 5.27 -1.81
CA GLU A 80 -17.99 4.65 -1.17
C GLU A 80 -18.33 3.22 -0.68
N CYS A 81 -19.53 3.01 -0.15
CA CYS A 81 -20.04 1.67 0.18
C CYS A 81 -20.05 0.74 -1.05
N ARG A 82 -20.48 1.26 -2.21
CA ARG A 82 -20.48 0.48 -3.47
C ARG A 82 -19.06 0.17 -3.95
N ARG A 83 -18.14 1.15 -3.83
CA ARG A 83 -16.73 0.99 -4.17
C ARG A 83 -16.10 -0.14 -3.35
N TRP A 84 -16.22 -0.06 -2.02
CA TRP A 84 -15.68 -1.08 -1.12
C TRP A 84 -16.34 -2.44 -1.29
N ARG A 85 -17.61 -2.52 -1.67
CA ARG A 85 -18.27 -3.80 -1.99
C ARG A 85 -17.65 -4.52 -3.18
N LEU A 86 -17.04 -3.78 -4.12
CA LEU A 86 -16.34 -4.39 -5.26
C LEU A 86 -14.93 -4.89 -4.87
N GLU A 87 -14.30 -4.20 -3.93
CA GLU A 87 -12.90 -4.43 -3.53
C GLU A 87 -12.77 -5.43 -2.36
N ASN A 88 -13.55 -5.27 -1.30
CA ASN A 88 -13.52 -6.09 -0.11
C ASN A 88 -14.58 -7.21 -0.18
N ARG A 89 -14.16 -8.46 0.05
CA ARG A 89 -15.01 -9.67 0.00
C ARG A 89 -15.04 -10.42 1.33
N THR A 90 -14.89 -9.70 2.43
CA THR A 90 -14.82 -10.30 3.77
C THR A 90 -16.22 -10.38 4.39
N ALA A 91 -16.48 -11.46 5.13
CA ALA A 91 -17.76 -11.65 5.80
C ALA A 91 -18.07 -10.56 6.84
N ASP A 92 -17.02 -10.02 7.46
CA ASP A 92 -17.13 -8.90 8.40
C ASP A 92 -17.65 -7.64 7.72
N PHE A 93 -17.11 -7.33 6.54
CA PHE A 93 -17.52 -6.17 5.77
C PHE A 93 -18.95 -6.34 5.26
N ASP A 94 -19.31 -7.53 4.75
CA ASP A 94 -20.68 -7.83 4.31
C ASP A 94 -21.69 -7.69 5.46
N ALA A 95 -21.30 -8.06 6.68
CA ALA A 95 -22.15 -7.89 7.86
C ALA A 95 -22.38 -6.39 8.17
N ALA A 96 -21.33 -5.58 8.15
CA ALA A 96 -21.45 -4.12 8.33
C ALA A 96 -22.30 -3.49 7.23
N LEU A 97 -22.08 -3.88 5.98
CA LEU A 97 -22.77 -3.32 4.82
C LEU A 97 -24.27 -3.65 4.82
N ARG A 98 -24.64 -4.84 5.29
CA ARG A 98 -26.06 -5.25 5.44
C ARG A 98 -26.81 -4.35 6.43
N GLU A 99 -26.14 -3.89 7.48
CA GLU A 99 -26.70 -2.96 8.46
C GLU A 99 -26.72 -1.52 7.94
N LEU A 100 -25.70 -1.10 7.18
CA LEU A 100 -25.54 0.27 6.67
C LEU A 100 -26.41 0.61 5.46
N LEU A 101 -26.46 -0.26 4.43
CA LEU A 101 -27.13 0.02 3.15
C LEU A 101 -28.58 0.53 3.24
N PRO A 102 -29.43 0.01 4.16
CA PRO A 102 -30.79 0.52 4.33
C PRO A 102 -30.83 1.99 4.76
N LEU A 103 -29.82 2.46 5.51
CA LEU A 103 -29.77 3.77 6.16
C LEU A 103 -29.10 4.83 5.26
N VAL A 104 -28.18 4.42 4.39
CA VAL A 104 -27.35 5.33 3.59
C VAL A 104 -27.89 5.59 2.18
N ARG A 105 -29.20 5.43 1.95
CA ARG A 105 -29.79 5.55 0.60
C ARG A 105 -29.73 6.96 0.03
N THR A 106 -29.94 7.97 0.87
CA THR A 106 -29.95 9.40 0.50
C THR A 106 -29.43 10.24 1.67
N MET A 107 -28.96 11.45 1.39
CA MET A 107 -28.42 12.35 2.42
C MET A 107 -29.39 12.62 3.58
N PRO A 108 -30.69 12.95 3.34
CA PRO A 108 -31.63 13.17 4.44
C PRO A 108 -31.81 11.92 5.32
N HIS A 109 -31.72 10.73 4.71
CA HIS A 109 -31.84 9.47 5.44
C HIS A 109 -30.63 9.22 6.34
N ILE A 110 -29.43 9.61 5.90
CA ILE A 110 -28.20 9.56 6.70
C ILE A 110 -28.32 10.48 7.91
N LEU A 111 -28.74 11.72 7.72
CA LEU A 111 -28.91 12.67 8.82
C LEU A 111 -29.95 12.17 9.84
N HIS A 112 -31.07 11.63 9.36
CA HIS A 112 -32.11 11.08 10.23
C HIS A 112 -31.65 9.86 11.04
N HIS A 113 -30.75 9.03 10.50
CA HIS A 113 -30.25 7.82 11.15
C HIS A 113 -28.80 7.92 11.62
N LEU A 114 -28.28 9.15 11.80
CA LEU A 114 -26.87 9.37 12.05
C LEU A 114 -26.37 8.62 13.30
N ASP A 115 -27.15 8.65 14.38
CA ASP A 115 -26.86 7.91 15.61
C ASP A 115 -26.69 6.40 15.38
N LYS A 116 -27.63 5.80 14.63
CA LYS A 116 -27.60 4.38 14.31
C LYS A 116 -26.42 4.04 13.40
N ILE A 117 -26.13 4.89 12.42
CA ILE A 117 -24.98 4.72 11.52
C ILE A 117 -23.68 4.75 12.34
N CYS A 118 -23.49 5.75 13.20
CA CYS A 118 -22.32 5.87 14.06
C CYS A 118 -22.17 4.64 14.98
N SER A 119 -23.28 4.19 15.57
CA SER A 119 -23.30 2.98 16.40
C SER A 119 -22.87 1.72 15.62
N ILE A 120 -23.28 1.57 14.36
CA ILE A 120 -22.86 0.46 13.50
C ILE A 120 -21.35 0.55 13.20
N PHE A 121 -20.84 1.74 12.87
CA PHE A 121 -19.40 1.95 12.66
C PHE A 121 -18.61 1.56 13.92
N VAL A 122 -18.99 2.07 15.08
CA VAL A 122 -18.31 1.76 16.35
C VAL A 122 -18.35 0.27 16.67
N LYS A 123 -19.51 -0.38 16.50
CA LYS A 123 -19.69 -1.82 16.71
C LYS A 123 -18.72 -2.65 15.87
N HIS A 124 -18.61 -2.36 14.57
CA HIS A 124 -17.76 -3.14 13.66
C HIS A 124 -16.27 -2.76 13.78
N LEU A 125 -15.95 -1.50 14.10
CA LEU A 125 -14.58 -1.06 14.38
C LEU A 125 -14.03 -1.68 15.68
N ARG A 126 -14.88 -1.86 16.70
CA ARG A 126 -14.50 -2.51 17.97
C ARG A 126 -14.37 -4.04 17.88
N LYS A 127 -14.70 -4.64 16.73
CA LYS A 127 -14.55 -6.08 16.54
C LYS A 127 -13.07 -6.43 16.41
N GLU A 128 -12.57 -7.20 17.38
CA GLU A 128 -11.20 -7.71 17.35
C GLU A 128 -10.93 -8.53 16.09
N LYS A 129 -9.72 -8.38 15.53
CA LYS A 129 -9.26 -9.10 14.33
C LYS A 129 -10.19 -8.99 13.12
N SER A 130 -10.99 -7.92 13.04
CA SER A 130 -11.85 -7.72 11.88
C SER A 130 -11.05 -7.45 10.61
N LEU A 131 -11.46 -8.12 9.52
CA LEU A 131 -10.91 -7.91 8.17
C LEU A 131 -11.61 -6.76 7.41
N ALA A 132 -12.54 -6.08 8.08
CA ALA A 132 -13.25 -4.92 7.55
C ALA A 132 -12.65 -3.58 8.03
N LEU A 133 -11.49 -3.59 8.72
CA LEU A 133 -10.94 -2.39 9.32
C LEU A 133 -10.64 -1.30 8.29
N GLU A 134 -9.92 -1.65 7.21
CA GLU A 134 -9.60 -0.74 6.12
C GLU A 134 -10.85 -0.07 5.50
N PRO A 135 -11.86 -0.81 5.00
CA PRO A 135 -13.02 -0.17 4.39
C PRO A 135 -13.83 0.66 5.40
N LEU A 136 -13.93 0.24 6.65
CA LEU A 136 -14.65 1.02 7.68
C LEU A 136 -13.95 2.34 7.96
N LEU A 137 -12.62 2.33 8.11
CA LEU A 137 -11.81 3.55 8.30
C LEU A 137 -11.80 4.43 7.04
N GLY A 138 -11.87 3.85 5.84
CA GLY A 138 -11.98 4.61 4.59
C GLY A 138 -13.34 5.28 4.39
N MET A 139 -14.42 4.66 4.85
CA MET A 139 -15.78 5.23 4.75
C MET A 139 -16.06 6.32 5.78
N LEU A 140 -15.41 6.28 6.94
CA LEU A 140 -15.69 7.19 8.06
C LEU A 140 -15.45 8.69 7.73
N PRO A 141 -14.37 9.09 7.03
CA PRO A 141 -14.21 10.46 6.58
C PRO A 141 -15.22 10.88 5.49
N VAL A 142 -15.69 9.93 4.67
CA VAL A 142 -16.74 10.21 3.69
C VAL A 142 -18.08 10.48 4.39
N LEU A 143 -18.39 9.75 5.47
CA LEU A 143 -19.53 10.06 6.34
C LEU A 143 -19.40 11.47 6.95
N ALA A 144 -18.19 11.85 7.40
CA ALA A 144 -17.93 13.20 7.92
C ALA A 144 -18.14 14.28 6.85
N ARG A 145 -17.75 14.02 5.58
CA ARG A 145 -18.03 14.92 4.46
C ARG A 145 -19.53 15.08 4.19
N ASP A 146 -20.28 13.99 4.23
CA ASP A 146 -21.73 13.98 4.01
C ASP A 146 -22.48 14.76 5.10
N THR A 147 -22.11 14.55 6.37
CA THR A 147 -22.84 15.04 7.56
C THR A 147 -22.31 16.35 8.13
N ARG A 148 -21.06 16.69 7.84
CA ARG A 148 -20.39 17.91 8.31
C ARG A 148 -20.52 18.09 9.83
N GLY A 149 -21.00 19.25 10.28
CA GLY A 149 -21.11 19.60 11.70
C GLY A 149 -22.01 18.67 12.52
N GLU A 150 -22.95 17.97 11.87
CA GLU A 150 -23.87 17.05 12.55
C GLU A 150 -23.15 15.81 13.14
N LEU A 151 -21.96 15.48 12.64
CA LEU A 151 -21.16 14.37 13.18
C LEU A 151 -20.48 14.72 14.50
N MET A 152 -20.28 16.00 14.82
CA MET A 152 -19.42 16.43 15.93
C MET A 152 -19.78 15.82 17.30
N PRO A 153 -21.07 15.74 17.71
CA PRO A 153 -21.43 15.11 18.99
C PRO A 153 -20.98 13.65 19.05
N TYR A 154 -21.29 12.87 18.01
CA TYR A 154 -20.91 11.46 17.92
C TYR A 154 -19.40 11.26 17.81
N PHE A 155 -18.72 12.21 17.16
CA PHE A 155 -17.28 12.19 17.01
C PHE A 155 -16.60 12.25 18.37
N VAL A 156 -16.97 13.24 19.19
CA VAL A 156 -16.40 13.45 20.53
C VAL A 156 -16.77 12.30 21.47
N ASP A 157 -18.03 11.86 21.45
CA ASP A 157 -18.54 10.91 22.44
C ASP A 157 -18.09 9.46 22.19
N THR A 158 -18.02 9.02 20.92
CA THR A 158 -17.87 7.58 20.61
C THR A 158 -16.78 7.26 19.60
N ILE A 159 -16.70 8.02 18.49
CA ILE A 159 -15.81 7.68 17.38
C ILE A 159 -14.36 7.92 17.78
N PHE A 160 -14.04 9.08 18.37
CA PHE A 160 -12.68 9.42 18.76
C PHE A 160 -12.11 8.41 19.76
N GLY A 161 -12.88 8.05 20.80
CA GLY A 161 -12.47 7.02 21.75
C GLY A 161 -12.27 5.64 21.11
N THR A 162 -13.02 5.33 20.05
CA THR A 162 -12.83 4.08 19.29
C THR A 162 -11.56 4.12 18.43
N LEU A 163 -11.22 5.26 17.83
CA LEU A 163 -9.96 5.45 17.09
C LEU A 163 -8.73 5.34 18.02
N VAL A 164 -8.80 5.94 19.21
CA VAL A 164 -7.73 5.82 20.23
C VAL A 164 -7.56 4.36 20.66
N TRP A 165 -8.65 3.64 20.95
CA TRP A 165 -8.59 2.22 21.28
C TRP A 165 -7.99 1.37 20.14
N LEU A 166 -8.28 1.71 18.87
CA LEU A 166 -7.67 1.03 17.72
C LEU A 166 -6.15 1.26 17.64
N LEU A 167 -5.67 2.46 17.95
CA LEU A 167 -4.23 2.75 17.99
C LEU A 167 -3.52 1.89 19.05
N GLU A 168 -4.14 1.70 20.21
CA GLU A 168 -3.58 0.87 21.29
C GLU A 168 -3.58 -0.62 20.92
N THR A 169 -4.67 -1.12 20.33
CA THR A 169 -4.84 -2.56 20.05
C THR A 169 -4.19 -3.04 18.76
N ARG A 170 -3.92 -2.14 17.80
CA ARG A 170 -3.33 -2.47 16.49
C ARG A 170 -1.89 -1.97 16.32
N LEU A 171 -1.21 -1.63 17.40
CA LEU A 171 0.15 -1.07 17.38
C LEU A 171 1.17 -1.94 16.63
N GLU A 172 0.97 -3.25 16.58
CA GLU A 172 1.88 -4.20 15.92
C GLU A 172 1.66 -4.29 14.40
N ASP A 173 0.52 -3.79 13.90
CA ASP A 173 0.10 -3.92 12.51
C ASP A 173 0.33 -2.58 11.76
N PRO A 174 1.39 -2.49 10.93
CA PRO A 174 1.72 -1.25 10.23
C PRO A 174 0.65 -0.84 9.22
N ASP A 175 -0.06 -1.79 8.61
CA ASP A 175 -1.12 -1.50 7.63
C ASP A 175 -2.33 -0.90 8.35
N ALA A 176 -2.71 -1.47 9.49
CA ALA A 176 -3.76 -0.90 10.33
C ALA A 176 -3.41 0.52 10.80
N MET A 177 -2.17 0.76 11.21
CA MET A 177 -1.70 2.08 11.64
C MET A 177 -1.79 3.11 10.51
N GLU A 178 -1.40 2.74 9.28
CA GLU A 178 -1.57 3.59 8.11
C GLU A 178 -3.03 3.99 7.90
N TRP A 179 -3.95 3.03 7.91
CA TRP A 179 -5.37 3.30 7.71
C TRP A 179 -5.96 4.18 8.81
N ILE A 180 -5.56 3.97 10.07
CA ILE A 180 -6.05 4.77 11.20
C ILE A 180 -5.54 6.22 11.09
N PHE A 181 -4.24 6.41 10.84
CA PHE A 181 -3.68 7.76 10.68
C PHE A 181 -4.23 8.48 9.47
N GLN A 182 -4.44 7.77 8.36
CA GLN A 182 -5.06 8.34 7.17
C GLN A 182 -6.50 8.78 7.45
N CYS A 183 -7.28 7.93 8.13
CA CYS A 183 -8.64 8.25 8.57
C CYS A 183 -8.66 9.50 9.46
N MET A 184 -7.81 9.54 10.48
CA MET A 184 -7.68 10.70 11.38
C MET A 184 -7.24 11.97 10.64
N GLY A 185 -6.30 11.85 9.70
CA GLY A 185 -5.85 12.95 8.86
C GLY A 185 -7.00 13.57 8.05
N TYR A 186 -7.87 12.75 7.47
CA TYR A 186 -9.05 13.25 6.76
C TYR A 186 -10.12 13.81 7.70
N LEU A 187 -10.31 13.24 8.89
CA LEU A 187 -11.29 13.70 9.86
C LEU A 187 -10.91 15.05 10.50
N PHE A 188 -9.62 15.35 10.62
CA PHE A 188 -9.12 16.61 11.19
C PHE A 188 -8.82 17.70 10.16
N LYS A 189 -8.94 17.38 8.87
CA LYS A 189 -8.80 18.36 7.78
C LYS A 189 -10.01 19.28 7.72
#